data_AF-A0A7Y2BTM8-F1
#
_entry.id   AF-A0A7Y2BTM8-F1
#
_cell.length_a   1.000
_cell.length_b   1.000
_cell.length_c   1.000
_cell.angle_alpha   90.00
_cell.angle_beta   90.00
_cell.angle_gamma   90.00
#
_symmetry.space_group_name_H-M   'P 1'
#
loop_
_entity.id
_entity.type
_entity.pdbx_description
1 polymer ?
#
loop_
_entity_poly.entity_id
_entity_poly.type
_entity_poly.pdbx_seq_one_letter_code
_entity_poly.pdbx_strand_id
1 'polypeptide(L)'
;MFERSAQAAECSQSAVVEKAAGALIEAARAGSAAGFAKALETYADMNAIALFAIGKHRKALPAPRQQEFVALTTKFVSRTFNDYRLKFRAQSLTVTRCNGDKIIGNLEFLGGKPPQPVTWRMNGGRIADINIQNVWLGQLLRKNFETVMAKSNGDIDALFTHMKKQIQSAT
;
A
#
# COMPACT_ATOMS: atom_id res chain seq x y z
N MET A 1 -2.51 24.62 -29.95
CA MET A 1 -1.69 23.44 -29.61
C MET A 1 -0.57 23.86 -28.65
N PHE A 2 -0.88 24.23 -27.41
CA PHE A 2 0.12 24.54 -26.37
C PHE A 2 -0.55 24.45 -25.01
N GLU A 3 -0.61 23.26 -24.41
CA GLU A 3 -1.04 23.10 -23.00
C GLU A 3 -0.65 21.74 -22.38
N ARG A 4 0.16 20.94 -23.07
CA ARG A 4 0.64 19.64 -22.56
C ARG A 4 1.97 19.73 -21.80
N SER A 5 2.68 20.85 -21.89
CA SER A 5 4.09 20.98 -21.45
C SER A 5 4.27 21.41 -19.99
N ALA A 6 3.32 22.11 -19.37
CA ALA A 6 3.42 22.52 -17.96
C ALA A 6 2.99 21.39 -17.01
N GLN A 7 1.82 20.77 -17.27
CA GLN A 7 1.28 19.72 -16.40
C GLN A 7 2.13 18.42 -16.41
N ALA A 8 2.79 18.11 -17.55
CA ALA A 8 3.65 16.93 -17.67
C ALA A 8 4.98 17.07 -16.91
N ALA A 9 5.46 18.30 -16.68
CA ALA A 9 6.62 18.57 -15.84
C ALA A 9 6.29 18.53 -14.33
N GLU A 10 5.05 18.88 -13.96
CA GLU A 10 4.59 18.98 -12.56
C GLU A 10 4.45 17.62 -11.85
N CYS A 11 4.30 16.53 -12.59
CA CYS A 11 4.08 15.20 -12.04
C CYS A 11 5.07 14.17 -12.62
N SER A 12 6.37 14.43 -12.53
CA SER A 12 7.41 13.54 -13.08
C SER A 12 7.30 12.06 -12.65
N GLN A 13 6.63 11.80 -11.52
CA GLN A 13 6.43 10.46 -10.97
C GLN A 13 5.01 9.89 -11.19
N SER A 14 4.11 10.57 -11.92
CA SER A 14 2.73 10.09 -12.19
C SER A 14 2.72 8.76 -12.92
N ALA A 15 3.64 8.54 -13.86
CA ALA A 15 3.71 7.30 -14.62
C ALA A 15 3.95 6.07 -13.70
N VAL A 16 4.67 6.22 -12.59
CA VAL A 16 4.86 5.14 -11.61
C VAL A 16 3.54 4.85 -10.89
N VAL A 17 2.83 5.90 -10.48
CA VAL A 17 1.53 5.82 -9.82
C VAL A 17 0.47 5.19 -10.73
N GLU A 18 0.39 5.59 -11.99
CA GLU A 18 -0.57 5.05 -12.96
C GLU A 18 -0.31 3.56 -13.21
N LYS A 19 0.95 3.16 -13.38
CA LYS A 19 1.33 1.75 -13.52
C LYS A 19 1.01 0.94 -12.27
N ALA A 20 1.30 1.49 -11.09
CA ALA A 20 0.98 0.84 -9.82
C ALA A 20 -0.53 0.65 -9.64
N ALA A 21 -1.31 1.69 -9.89
CA ALA A 21 -2.77 1.63 -9.82
C ALA A 21 -3.35 0.62 -10.82
N GLY A 22 -2.86 0.63 -12.07
CA GLY A 22 -3.24 -0.37 -13.08
C GLY A 22 -2.96 -1.80 -12.59
N ALA A 23 -1.76 -2.07 -12.07
CA ALA A 23 -1.40 -3.39 -11.57
C ALA A 23 -2.29 -3.83 -10.38
N LEU A 24 -2.60 -2.92 -9.45
CA LEU A 24 -3.50 -3.17 -8.32
C LEU A 24 -4.94 -3.43 -8.79
N ILE A 25 -5.44 -2.68 -9.77
CA ILE A 25 -6.77 -2.86 -10.37
C ILE A 25 -6.86 -4.23 -11.08
N GLU A 26 -5.85 -4.61 -11.84
CA GLU A 26 -5.82 -5.93 -12.50
C GLU A 26 -5.79 -7.07 -11.48
N ALA A 27 -4.98 -6.94 -10.42
CA ALA A 27 -4.96 -7.91 -9.32
C ALA A 27 -6.33 -8.03 -8.63
N ALA A 28 -7.02 -6.91 -8.42
CA ALA A 28 -8.37 -6.87 -7.86
C ALA A 28 -9.40 -7.54 -8.77
N ARG A 29 -9.32 -7.31 -10.09
CA ARG A 29 -10.19 -7.95 -11.08
C ARG A 29 -9.98 -9.47 -11.11
N ALA A 30 -8.72 -9.90 -11.11
CA ALA A 30 -8.34 -11.31 -11.13
C ALA A 30 -8.60 -12.04 -9.80
N GLY A 31 -8.79 -11.33 -8.69
CA GLY A 31 -8.86 -11.96 -7.37
C GLY A 31 -7.54 -12.62 -6.97
N SER A 32 -6.42 -11.97 -7.28
CA SER A 32 -5.09 -12.52 -7.10
C SER A 32 -4.30 -11.82 -6.01
N ALA A 33 -4.20 -12.46 -4.84
CA ALA A 33 -3.28 -12.02 -3.78
C ALA A 33 -1.82 -11.97 -4.27
N ALA A 34 -1.42 -12.89 -5.15
CA ALA A 34 -0.09 -12.88 -5.76
C ALA A 34 0.10 -11.68 -6.71
N GLY A 35 -0.95 -11.27 -7.45
CA GLY A 35 -0.95 -10.07 -8.27
C GLY A 35 -0.75 -8.80 -7.43
N PHE A 36 -1.45 -8.72 -6.28
CA PHE A 36 -1.26 -7.62 -5.33
C PHE A 36 0.18 -7.59 -4.78
N ALA A 37 0.72 -8.75 -4.39
CA ALA A 37 2.10 -8.85 -3.90
C ALA A 37 3.10 -8.35 -4.94
N LYS A 38 2.97 -8.82 -6.20
CA LYS A 38 3.82 -8.38 -7.30
C LYS A 38 3.75 -6.87 -7.52
N ALA A 39 2.55 -6.27 -7.48
CA ALA A 39 2.39 -4.83 -7.62
C ALA A 39 3.09 -4.06 -6.49
N LEU A 40 2.91 -4.48 -5.24
CA LEU A 40 3.57 -3.87 -4.09
C LEU A 40 5.10 -3.99 -4.16
N GLU A 41 5.61 -5.18 -4.48
CA GLU A 41 7.05 -5.43 -4.62
C GLU A 41 7.69 -4.62 -5.75
N THR A 42 6.93 -4.37 -6.83
CA THR A 42 7.42 -3.62 -7.98
C THR A 42 7.43 -2.12 -7.72
N TYR A 43 6.34 -1.58 -7.17
CA TYR A 43 6.12 -0.12 -7.16
C TYR A 43 6.24 0.53 -5.78
N ALA A 44 6.03 -0.21 -4.69
CA ALA A 44 6.02 0.35 -3.34
C ALA A 44 7.34 0.10 -2.60
N ASP A 45 7.78 1.05 -1.79
CA ASP A 45 8.85 0.84 -0.82
C ASP A 45 8.29 0.11 0.41
N MET A 46 8.08 -1.20 0.26
CA MET A 46 7.55 -2.04 1.32
C MET A 46 8.50 -2.12 2.53
N ASN A 47 9.79 -1.86 2.33
CA ASN A 47 10.74 -1.76 3.43
C ASN A 47 10.41 -0.54 4.30
N ALA A 48 10.33 0.65 3.71
CA ALA A 48 9.97 1.86 4.43
C ALA A 48 8.59 1.75 5.11
N ILE A 49 7.57 1.24 4.40
CA ILE A 49 6.21 1.07 4.95
C ILE A 49 6.22 0.14 6.16
N ALA A 50 6.82 -1.04 6.03
CA ALA A 50 6.83 -2.04 7.10
C ALA A 50 7.65 -1.54 8.31
N LEU A 51 8.87 -1.03 8.10
CA LEU A 51 9.71 -0.56 9.21
C LEU A 51 9.14 0.67 9.91
N PHE A 52 8.39 1.52 9.20
CA PHE A 52 7.59 2.57 9.82
C PHE A 52 6.50 1.97 10.72
N ALA A 53 5.80 0.95 10.23
CA ALA A 53 4.67 0.34 10.91
C ALA A 53 5.05 -0.35 12.23
N ILE A 54 6.24 -0.93 12.37
CA ILE A 54 6.70 -1.51 13.65
C ILE A 54 7.27 -0.48 14.63
N GLY A 55 7.44 0.77 14.20
CA GLY A 55 7.84 1.88 15.06
C GLY A 55 9.12 1.62 15.85
N LYS A 56 9.05 1.71 17.18
CA LYS A 56 10.20 1.58 18.08
C LYS A 56 10.89 0.20 18.00
N HIS A 57 10.14 -0.85 17.65
CA HIS A 57 10.64 -2.22 17.60
C HIS A 57 11.64 -2.45 16.45
N ARG A 58 11.68 -1.56 15.45
CA ARG A 58 12.64 -1.64 14.34
C ARG A 58 14.11 -1.71 14.79
N LYS A 59 14.46 -0.97 15.85
CA LYS A 59 15.85 -0.88 16.35
C LYS A 59 16.32 -2.16 17.03
N ALA A 60 15.39 -2.91 17.61
CA ALA A 60 15.67 -4.15 18.33
C ALA A 60 15.68 -5.37 17.41
N LEU A 61 15.26 -5.22 16.15
CA LEU A 61 15.10 -6.33 15.22
C LEU A 61 16.36 -6.50 14.35
N PRO A 62 17.05 -7.66 14.40
CA PRO A 62 18.20 -7.92 13.53
C PRO A 62 17.85 -7.85 12.04
N ALA A 63 18.81 -7.54 11.17
CA ALA A 63 18.57 -7.35 9.74
C ALA A 63 17.83 -8.53 9.04
N PRO A 64 18.18 -9.81 9.30
CA PRO A 64 17.42 -10.94 8.72
C PRO A 64 15.95 -10.96 9.15
N ARG A 65 15.69 -10.58 10.40
CA ARG A 65 14.33 -10.52 10.96
C ARG A 65 13.54 -9.34 10.43
N GLN A 66 14.20 -8.22 10.12
CA GLN A 66 13.57 -7.11 9.39
C GLN A 66 13.14 -7.55 7.98
N GLN A 67 13.97 -8.31 7.27
CA GLN A 67 13.60 -8.83 5.94
C GLN A 67 12.43 -9.81 6.02
N GLU A 68 12.42 -10.73 7.00
CA GLU A 68 11.26 -11.61 7.25
C GLU A 68 10.01 -10.77 7.53
N PHE A 69 10.12 -9.72 8.34
CA PHE A 69 9.00 -8.85 8.68
C PHE A 69 8.45 -8.10 7.47
N VAL A 70 9.32 -7.56 6.61
CA VAL A 70 8.91 -6.89 5.36
C VAL A 70 8.17 -7.87 4.46
N ALA A 71 8.71 -9.08 4.26
CA ALA A 71 8.08 -10.11 3.43
C ALA A 71 6.70 -10.54 3.98
N LEU A 72 6.58 -10.72 5.30
CA LEU A 72 5.31 -11.03 5.96
C LEU A 72 4.30 -9.90 5.83
N THR A 73 4.74 -8.65 6.00
CA THR A 73 3.90 -7.46 5.85
C THR A 73 3.36 -7.36 4.42
N THR A 74 4.22 -7.54 3.40
CA THR A 74 3.79 -7.55 2.00
C THR A 74 2.74 -8.62 1.74
N LYS A 75 2.95 -9.86 2.19
CA LYS A 75 1.98 -10.95 2.03
C LYS A 75 0.67 -10.66 2.77
N PHE A 76 0.76 -10.14 3.99
CA PHE A 76 -0.39 -9.78 4.81
C PHE A 76 -1.26 -8.69 4.15
N VAL A 77 -0.64 -7.60 3.68
CA VAL A 77 -1.33 -6.53 2.95
C VAL A 77 -1.94 -7.06 1.66
N SER A 78 -1.19 -7.83 0.89
CA SER A 78 -1.65 -8.39 -0.39
C SER A 78 -2.88 -9.28 -0.23
N ARG A 79 -2.88 -10.11 0.82
CA ARG A 79 -4.04 -10.93 1.17
C ARG A 79 -5.23 -10.07 1.58
N THR A 80 -5.01 -9.14 2.49
CA THR A 80 -6.07 -8.21 2.95
C THR A 80 -6.70 -7.47 1.77
N PHE A 81 -5.89 -6.96 0.84
CA PHE A 81 -6.40 -6.31 -0.37
C PHE A 81 -7.23 -7.25 -1.24
N ASN A 82 -6.80 -8.51 -1.39
CA ASN A 82 -7.57 -9.51 -2.12
C ASN A 82 -8.92 -9.83 -1.45
N ASP A 83 -8.94 -9.96 -0.13
CA ASP A 83 -10.15 -10.27 0.65
C ASP A 83 -11.17 -9.12 0.52
N TYR A 84 -10.70 -7.86 0.52
CA TYR A 84 -11.54 -6.68 0.38
C TYR A 84 -11.71 -6.16 -1.06
N ARG A 85 -11.13 -6.83 -2.07
CA ARG A 85 -11.07 -6.32 -3.46
C ARG A 85 -12.42 -5.91 -4.01
N LEU A 86 -13.49 -6.61 -3.65
CA LEU A 86 -14.86 -6.34 -4.10
C LEU A 86 -15.39 -4.98 -3.64
N LYS A 87 -14.96 -4.52 -2.45
CA LYS A 87 -15.36 -3.23 -1.89
C LYS A 87 -14.72 -2.04 -2.62
N PHE A 88 -13.55 -2.26 -3.21
CA PHE A 88 -12.70 -1.23 -3.82
C PHE A 88 -12.43 -1.48 -5.31
N ARG A 89 -13.37 -2.12 -6.03
CA ARG A 89 -13.26 -2.39 -7.47
C ARG A 89 -13.27 -1.09 -8.29
N ALA A 90 -12.08 -0.51 -8.47
CA ALA A 90 -11.86 0.61 -9.37
C ALA A 90 -11.75 0.12 -10.82
N GLN A 91 -12.23 0.96 -11.74
CA GLN A 91 -12.05 0.84 -13.19
C GLN A 91 -10.74 1.49 -13.63
N SER A 92 -10.43 2.66 -13.08
CA SER A 92 -9.25 3.44 -13.44
C SER A 92 -8.80 4.35 -12.29
N LEU A 93 -7.60 4.90 -12.45
CA LEU A 93 -7.08 6.02 -11.68
C LEU A 93 -6.85 7.18 -12.65
N THR A 94 -7.29 8.38 -12.28
CA THR A 94 -6.90 9.62 -12.97
C THR A 94 -6.07 10.48 -12.03
N VAL A 95 -4.81 10.77 -12.38
CA VAL A 95 -3.99 11.73 -11.66
C VAL A 95 -4.53 13.13 -11.90
N THR A 96 -4.72 13.89 -10.83
CA THR A 96 -5.33 15.23 -10.87
C THR A 96 -4.33 16.35 -10.61
N ARG A 97 -3.38 16.12 -9.69
CA ARG A 97 -2.34 17.10 -9.34
C ARG A 97 -1.20 16.45 -8.57
N CYS A 98 -0.09 17.18 -8.46
CA CYS A 98 1.03 16.84 -7.59
C CYS A 98 1.35 18.00 -6.64
N ASN A 99 1.92 17.66 -5.48
CA ASN A 99 2.37 18.61 -4.46
C ASN A 99 3.59 18.04 -3.74
N GLY A 100 4.78 18.50 -4.12
CA GLY A 100 6.04 17.99 -3.59
C GLY A 100 6.19 16.48 -3.84
N ASP A 101 6.30 15.71 -2.78
CA ASP A 101 6.40 14.24 -2.82
C ASP A 101 5.03 13.53 -2.95
N LYS A 102 3.93 14.27 -3.09
CA LYS A 102 2.58 13.70 -3.15
C LYS A 102 1.98 13.78 -4.54
N ILE A 103 1.42 12.67 -5.00
CA ILE A 103 0.62 12.57 -6.22
C ILE A 103 -0.82 12.30 -5.83
N ILE A 104 -1.74 13.13 -6.30
CA ILE A 104 -3.16 13.06 -5.92
C ILE A 104 -3.97 12.70 -7.16
N GLY A 105 -4.78 11.66 -7.05
CA GLY A 105 -5.67 11.21 -8.10
C GLY A 105 -7.03 10.77 -7.58
N ASN A 106 -7.92 10.40 -8.50
CA ASN A 106 -9.24 9.85 -8.19
C ASN A 106 -9.34 8.42 -8.72
N LEU A 107 -9.77 7.51 -7.84
CA LEU A 107 -10.18 6.17 -8.22
C LEU A 107 -11.62 6.21 -8.71
N GLU A 108 -11.82 5.84 -9.97
CA GLU A 108 -13.13 5.71 -10.58
C GLU A 108 -13.66 4.31 -10.30
N PHE A 109 -14.78 4.17 -9.59
CA PHE A 109 -15.31 2.86 -9.19
C PHE A 109 -16.31 2.29 -10.19
N LEU A 110 -16.36 0.96 -10.28
CA LEU A 110 -17.46 0.27 -10.96
C LEU A 110 -18.79 0.53 -10.23
N GLY A 111 -19.86 0.67 -11.00
CA GLY A 111 -21.24 0.78 -10.47
C GLY A 111 -21.63 2.18 -10.02
N GLY A 112 -20.99 3.24 -10.52
CA GLY A 112 -21.45 4.63 -10.36
C GLY A 112 -21.25 5.23 -8.98
N LYS A 113 -20.41 4.63 -8.12
CA LYS A 113 -20.01 5.27 -6.87
C LYS A 113 -19.20 6.54 -7.17
N PRO A 114 -19.33 7.60 -6.36
CA PRO A 114 -18.52 8.80 -6.53
C PRO A 114 -17.02 8.47 -6.58
N PRO A 115 -16.24 9.17 -7.43
CA PRO A 115 -14.80 9.00 -7.46
C PRO A 115 -14.20 9.26 -6.08
N GLN A 116 -13.23 8.43 -5.68
CA GLN A 116 -12.63 8.55 -4.36
C GLN A 116 -11.20 9.06 -4.47
N PRO A 117 -10.85 10.15 -3.75
CA PRO A 117 -9.51 10.67 -3.79
C PRO A 117 -8.53 9.69 -3.15
N VAL A 118 -7.39 9.55 -3.80
CA VAL A 118 -6.25 8.79 -3.32
C VAL A 118 -5.00 9.65 -3.43
N THR A 119 -4.19 9.64 -2.38
CA THR A 119 -2.89 10.33 -2.38
C THR A 119 -1.78 9.31 -2.25
N TRP A 120 -0.80 9.39 -3.13
CA TRP A 120 0.40 8.58 -3.12
C TRP A 120 1.55 9.44 -2.61
N ARG A 121 2.26 8.98 -1.58
CA ARG A 121 3.53 9.59 -1.17
C ARG A 121 4.65 8.89 -1.90
N MET A 122 5.56 9.65 -2.49
CA MET A 122 6.69 9.16 -3.25
C MET A 122 7.99 9.31 -2.47
N ASN A 123 8.93 8.38 -2.67
CA ASN A 123 10.30 8.47 -2.21
C ASN A 123 11.22 7.81 -3.23
N GLY A 124 12.17 8.55 -3.80
CA GLY A 124 13.18 8.00 -4.72
C GLY A 124 12.59 7.19 -5.90
N GLY A 125 11.45 7.60 -6.45
CA GLY A 125 10.78 6.90 -7.56
C GLY A 125 9.89 5.72 -7.16
N ARG A 126 9.77 5.41 -5.86
CA ARG A 126 8.86 4.37 -5.33
C ARG A 126 7.75 5.00 -4.50
N ILE A 127 6.64 4.28 -4.37
CA ILE A 127 5.52 4.68 -3.51
C ILE A 127 5.88 4.36 -2.06
N ALA A 128 6.08 5.38 -1.23
CA ALA A 128 6.43 5.26 0.18
C ALA A 128 5.22 5.11 1.10
N ASP A 129 4.03 5.56 0.68
CA ASP A 129 2.78 5.38 1.42
C ASP A 129 1.57 5.68 0.52
N ILE A 130 0.41 5.19 0.91
CA ILE A 130 -0.88 5.49 0.27
C ILE A 130 -1.85 6.04 1.30
N ASN A 131 -2.56 7.10 0.93
CA ASN A 131 -3.72 7.61 1.64
C ASN A 131 -5.00 7.36 0.86
N ILE A 132 -5.96 6.70 1.48
CA ILE A 132 -7.33 6.62 1.01
C ILE A 132 -8.23 7.16 2.12
N GLN A 133 -9.14 8.09 1.81
CA GLN A 133 -10.09 8.65 2.78
C GLN A 133 -9.41 9.16 4.07
N ASN A 134 -8.31 9.90 3.92
CA ASN A 134 -7.52 10.44 5.02
C ASN A 134 -6.84 9.39 5.92
N VAL A 135 -6.85 8.11 5.54
CA VAL A 135 -6.13 7.04 6.24
C VAL A 135 -4.89 6.64 5.46
N TRP A 136 -3.72 6.87 6.05
CA TRP A 136 -2.44 6.40 5.51
C TRP A 136 -2.22 4.92 5.85
N LEU A 137 -1.82 4.11 4.87
CA LEU A 137 -1.59 2.67 5.05
C LEU A 137 -0.55 2.39 6.13
N GLY A 138 0.58 3.11 6.12
CA GLY A 138 1.62 2.94 7.14
C GLY A 138 1.09 3.18 8.56
N GLN A 139 0.23 4.19 8.75
CA GLN A 139 -0.38 4.50 10.04
C GLN A 139 -1.42 3.45 10.46
N LEU A 140 -2.24 2.98 9.51
CA LEU A 140 -3.20 1.90 9.75
C LEU A 140 -2.49 0.61 10.18
N LEU A 141 -1.44 0.22 9.46
CA LEU A 141 -0.61 -0.94 9.80
C LEU A 141 0.01 -0.78 11.19
N ARG A 142 0.57 0.39 11.48
CA ARG A 142 1.14 0.67 12.79
C ARG A 142 0.15 0.46 13.92
N LYS A 143 -1.05 1.05 13.81
CA LYS A 143 -2.12 0.89 14.80
C LYS A 143 -2.49 -0.58 15.00
N ASN A 144 -2.59 -1.34 13.91
CA ASN A 144 -2.92 -2.77 13.97
C ASN A 144 -1.82 -3.58 14.65
N PHE A 145 -0.55 -3.33 14.30
CA PHE A 145 0.59 -4.02 14.88
C PHE A 145 0.78 -3.68 16.35
N GLU A 146 0.63 -2.40 16.74
CA GLU A 146 0.65 -1.97 18.14
C GLU A 146 -0.46 -2.66 18.95
N THR A 147 -1.65 -2.87 18.37
CA THR A 147 -2.74 -3.60 19.03
C THR A 147 -2.39 -5.06 19.30
N VAL A 148 -1.73 -5.74 18.34
CA VAL A 148 -1.29 -7.13 18.53
C VAL A 148 -0.16 -7.20 19.55
N MET A 149 0.84 -6.34 19.43
CA MET A 149 1.99 -6.29 20.35
C MET A 149 1.58 -5.92 21.78
N ALA A 150 0.60 -5.03 21.98
CA ALA A 150 0.09 -4.71 23.30
C ALA A 150 -0.54 -5.92 24.01
N LYS A 151 -1.18 -6.82 23.26
CA LYS A 151 -1.77 -8.06 23.80
C LYS A 151 -0.72 -9.14 24.10
N SER A 152 0.50 -8.98 23.59
CA SER A 152 1.60 -9.93 23.74
C SER A 152 2.81 -9.34 24.46
N ASN A 153 2.64 -8.29 25.28
CA ASN A 153 3.72 -7.63 26.03
C ASN A 153 4.91 -7.17 25.15
N GLY A 154 4.63 -6.75 23.92
CA GLY A 154 5.65 -6.30 22.98
C GLY A 154 6.36 -7.40 22.20
N ASP A 155 5.90 -8.65 22.31
CA ASP A 155 6.47 -9.79 21.57
C ASP A 155 6.20 -9.66 20.07
N ILE A 156 7.29 -9.58 19.30
CA ILE A 156 7.24 -9.48 17.84
C ILE A 156 6.96 -10.83 17.16
N ASP A 157 7.30 -11.95 17.80
CA ASP A 157 6.98 -13.28 17.27
C ASP A 157 5.47 -13.56 17.34
N ALA A 158 4.79 -13.04 18.36
CA ALA A 158 3.33 -13.00 18.38
C ALA A 158 2.74 -12.21 17.19
N LEU A 159 3.35 -11.09 16.81
CA LEU A 159 2.93 -10.33 15.61
C LEU A 159 3.16 -11.14 14.32
N PHE A 160 4.31 -11.80 14.17
CA PHE A 160 4.61 -12.63 13.01
C PHE A 160 3.61 -13.79 12.92
N THR A 161 3.31 -14.43 14.04
CA THR A 161 2.33 -15.50 14.16
C THR A 161 0.93 -15.02 13.77
N HIS A 162 0.53 -13.83 14.22
CA HIS A 162 -0.74 -13.22 13.84
C HIS A 162 -0.85 -13.00 12.33
N MET A 163 0.18 -12.41 11.70
CA MET A 163 0.21 -12.21 10.25
C MET A 163 0.16 -13.54 9.49
N LYS A 164 0.95 -14.54 9.90
CA LYS A 164 0.96 -15.88 9.29
C LYS A 164 -0.42 -16.53 9.34
N LYS A 165 -1.13 -16.45 10.48
CA LYS A 165 -2.50 -16.94 10.62
C LYS A 165 -3.48 -16.23 9.68
N GLN A 166 -3.42 -14.90 9.60
CA GLN A 166 -4.31 -14.13 8.72
C GLN A 166 -4.04 -14.39 7.23
N ILE A 167 -2.78 -14.66 6.87
CA ILE A 167 -2.42 -15.08 5.51
C ILE A 167 -3.01 -16.48 5.18
N GLN A 168 -3.22 -17.35 6.17
CA GLN A 168 -3.75 -18.70 5.95
C GLN A 168 -5.29 -18.75 5.97
N SER A 169 -5.96 -17.87 6.71
CA SER A 169 -7.36 -18.05 7.13
C SER A 169 -8.46 -17.69 6.10
N ALA A 170 -8.17 -17.07 4.96
CA ALA A 170 -9.21 -16.70 3.98
C ALA A 170 -9.37 -17.79 2.90
N THR A 171 -10.06 -18.88 3.23
CA THR A 171 -10.50 -19.85 2.23
C THR A 171 -11.88 -19.46 1.75
#